data_AF-A0A4U8WAZ5-F1
#
_entry.id   AF-A0A4U8WAZ5-F1
#
_cell.length_a   1.000
_cell.length_b   1.000
_cell.length_c   1.000
_cell.angle_alpha   90.00
_cell.angle_beta   90.00
_cell.angle_gamma   90.00
#
_symmetry.space_group_name_H-M   'P 1'
#
loop_
_entity.id
_entity.type
_entity.pdbx_description
1 polymer ?
#
loop_
_entity_poly.entity_id
_entity_poly.type
_entity_poly.pdbx_seq_one_letter_code
_entity_poly.pdbx_strand_id
1 'polypeptide(L)' 'MRNPDRIQPTLDKLAEIWKEHPDFRLGQLIMAIAMTGEHNPKLFYMEDDVFLKQLDEIKKQLKKNE' A
#
# COMPACT_ATOMS: atom_id res chain seq x y z
N MET A 1 -20.31 -7.76 1.62
CA MET A 1 -20.02 -6.42 1.06
C MET A 1 -18.90 -5.79 1.88
N ARG A 2 -17.89 -5.15 1.26
CA ARG A 2 -16.89 -4.39 2.03
C ARG A 2 -17.57 -3.18 2.70
N ASN A 3 -17.12 -2.80 3.89
CA ASN A 3 -17.55 -1.58 4.57
C ASN A 3 -16.61 -0.41 4.19
N PRO A 4 -17.06 0.59 3.41
CA PRO A 4 -16.24 1.74 3.02
C PRO A 4 -15.76 2.59 4.20
N ASP A 5 -16.51 2.62 5.31
CA ASP A 5 -16.20 3.45 6.48
C ASP A 5 -14.90 3.01 7.19
N ARG A 6 -14.41 1.81 6.89
CA ARG A 6 -13.14 1.30 7.41
C ARG A 6 -11.91 1.81 6.64
N ILE A 7 -12.10 2.37 5.45
CA ILE A 7 -10.97 2.71 4.56
C ILE A 7 -10.17 3.86 5.15
N GLN A 8 -10.80 5.00 5.42
CA GLN A 8 -10.08 6.19 5.91
C GLN A 8 -9.36 5.96 7.25
N PRO A 9 -9.98 5.37 8.29
CA PRO A 9 -9.28 5.10 9.54
C PRO A 9 -8.09 4.13 9.40
N THR A 10 -8.13 3.24 8.40
CA THR A 10 -7.00 2.35 8.11
C THR A 10 -5.85 3.12 7.46
N LEU A 11 -6.16 4.01 6.51
CA LEU A 11 -5.16 4.85 5.85
C LEU A 11 -4.49 5.81 6.84
N ASP A 12 -5.25 6.40 7.76
CA ASP A 12 -4.72 7.34 8.75
C ASP A 12 -3.68 6.68 9.67
N LYS A 13 -3.99 5.50 10.21
CA LYS A 13 -3.06 4.72 11.05
C LYS A 13 -1.83 4.26 10.27
N LEU A 14 -2.02 3.83 9.02
CA LEU A 14 -0.92 3.43 8.16
C LEU A 14 0.02 4.62 7.91
N ALA A 15 -0.54 5.80 7.64
CA ALA A 15 0.24 7.02 7.40
C ALA A 15 0.97 7.51 8.66
N GLU A 16 0.36 7.38 9.84
CA GLU A 16 1.00 7.67 11.14
C GLU A 16 2.25 6.81 11.33
N ILE A 17 2.10 5.48 11.30
CA ILE A 17 3.20 4.53 11.48
C ILE A 17 4.29 4.75 10.42
N TRP A 18 3.92 4.97 9.16
CA TRP A 18 4.89 5.14 8.10
C TRP A 18 5.71 6.42 8.24
N LYS A 19 5.11 7.52 8.71
CA LYS A 19 5.82 8.77 9.01
C LYS A 19 6.79 8.63 10.18
N GLU A 20 6.45 7.79 11.17
CA GLU A 20 7.34 7.49 12.30
C GLU A 20 8.53 6.60 11.90
N HIS A 21 8.40 5.85 10.81
CA HIS A 21 9.41 4.92 10.31
C HIS A 21 9.70 5.12 8.80
N PRO A 22 10.30 6.26 8.40
CA PRO A 22 10.49 6.61 7.00
C PRO A 22 11.52 5.75 6.27
N ASP A 23 12.29 4.94 6.99
CA ASP A 23 13.25 3.99 6.40
C ASP A 23 12.56 2.83 5.66
N PHE A 24 11.30 2.53 6.02
CA PHE A 24 10.51 1.57 5.28
C PHE A 24 9.95 2.21 4.01
N ARG A 25 10.04 1.48 2.90
CA ARG A 25 9.12 1.70 1.77
C ARG A 25 7.76 1.11 2.09
N LEU A 26 6.71 1.61 1.45
CA LEU A 26 5.34 1.16 1.76
C LEU A 26 5.16 -0.36 1.61
N GLY A 27 5.75 -0.96 0.57
CA GLY A 27 5.69 -2.40 0.33
C GLY A 27 6.31 -3.22 1.45
N GLN A 28 7.42 -2.77 2.03
CA GLN A 28 8.07 -3.42 3.18
C GLN A 28 7.20 -3.31 4.43
N LEU A 29 6.62 -2.13 4.68
CA LEU A 29 5.74 -1.91 5.82
C LEU A 29 4.49 -2.81 5.76
N ILE A 30 3.85 -2.92 4.59
CA ILE A 30 2.71 -3.83 4.38
C ILE A 30 3.11 -5.28 4.65
N MET A 31 4.25 -5.72 4.13
CA MET A 31 4.75 -7.08 4.35
C MET A 31 5.04 -7.35 5.84
N ALA A 32 5.60 -6.38 6.55
CA ALA A 32 5.86 -6.46 7.99
C ALA A 32 4.55 -6.56 8.80
N ILE A 33 3.53 -5.76 8.48
CA ILE A 33 2.21 -5.80 9.12
C ILE A 33 1.51 -7.13 8.85
N ALA A 34 1.56 -7.61 7.62
CA ALA A 34 0.83 -8.81 7.22
C ALA A 34 1.44 -10.10 7.79
N MET A 35 2.72 -10.08 8.21
CA MET A 35 3.46 -11.22 8.77
C MET A 35 3.21 -12.52 7.97
N THR A 36 3.20 -12.41 6.65
CA THR A 36 2.69 -13.48 5.76
C THR A 36 3.48 -14.77 5.88
N GLY A 37 4.74 -14.71 6.34
CA GLY A 37 5.70 -15.82 6.26
C GLY A 37 6.12 -16.16 4.83
N GLU A 38 5.56 -15.46 3.84
CA GLU A 38 5.78 -15.66 2.41
C GLU A 38 6.62 -14.51 1.84
N HIS A 39 7.53 -14.84 0.92
CA HIS A 39 8.37 -13.85 0.27
C HIS A 39 7.69 -13.29 -0.98
N ASN A 40 7.38 -12.00 -0.99
CA ASN A 40 6.95 -11.28 -2.19
C ASN A 40 7.96 -10.20 -2.57
N PRO A 41 9.02 -10.55 -3.33
CA PRO A 41 10.11 -9.61 -3.62
C PRO A 41 9.64 -8.41 -4.44
N LYS A 42 8.65 -8.58 -5.34
CA LYS A 42 8.16 -7.47 -6.16
C LYS A 42 7.47 -6.39 -5.32
N LEU A 43 6.75 -6.80 -4.29
CA LEU A 43 6.14 -5.86 -3.35
C LEU A 43 7.18 -5.31 -2.37
N PHE A 44 8.04 -6.17 -1.83
CA PHE A 44 9.04 -5.79 -0.83
C PHE A 44 10.07 -4.78 -1.35
N TYR A 45 10.56 -4.94 -2.59
CA TYR A 45 11.57 -4.05 -3.17
C TYR A 45 10.97 -2.86 -3.96
N MET A 46 9.65 -2.69 -3.98
CA MET A 46 9.03 -1.58 -4.69
C MET A 46 9.36 -0.24 -4.01
N GLU A 47 9.94 0.68 -4.79
CA GLU A 47 10.21 2.06 -4.38
C GLU A 47 8.91 2.89 -4.36
N ASP A 48 8.88 3.95 -3.56
CA ASP A 48 7.67 4.75 -3.35
C ASP A 48 7.23 5.53 -4.59
N ASP A 49 8.18 6.03 -5.39
CA ASP A 49 7.90 6.69 -6.67
C ASP A 49 7.28 5.73 -7.69
N VAL A 50 7.77 4.48 -7.72
CA VAL A 50 7.18 3.40 -8.50
C VAL A 50 5.78 3.06 -7.99
N PHE A 51 5.60 2.96 -6.67
CA PHE A 51 4.30 2.70 -6.05
C PHE A 51 3.27 3.77 -6.42
N LEU A 52 3.63 5.05 -6.29
CA LEU A 52 2.78 6.18 -6.67
C LEU A 52 2.37 6.11 -8.14
N LYS A 53 3.31 5.82 -9.03
CA LYS A 53 3.01 5.64 -10.46
C LYS A 53 2.04 4.48 -10.70
N GLN A 54 2.20 3.36 -10.00
CA GLN A 54 1.30 2.20 -10.13
C GLN A 54 -0.11 2.52 -9.62
N LEU A 55 -0.26 3.34 -8.58
CA LEU A 55 -1.56 3.82 -8.11
C LEU A 55 -2.31 4.62 -9.19
N ASP A 56 -1.60 5.48 -9.91
CA ASP A 56 -2.20 6.25 -11.00
C ASP A 56 -2.61 5.34 -12.17
N GLU A 57 -1.77 4.36 -12.52
CA GLU A 57 -2.07 3.42 -13.60
C GLU A 57 -3.27 2.53 -13.26
N ILE A 58 -3.34 1.98 -12.04
CA ILE A 58 -4.48 1.15 -11.63
C ILE A 58 -5.77 1.96 -11.59
N LYS A 59 -5.72 3.23 -11.14
CA LYS A 59 -6.87 4.13 -11.16
C LYS A 59 -7.40 4.36 -12.57
N LYS A 60 -6.51 4.52 -13.57
CA LYS A 60 -6.90 4.63 -14.99
C LYS A 60 -7.54 3.34 -15.50
N GLN A 61 -7.00 2.17 -15.13
CA GLN A 61 -7.51 0.88 -15.58
C GLN A 61 -8.90 0.59 -15.00
N LEU A 62 -9.11 0.87 -13.71
CA LEU A 62 -10.39 0.66 -13.05
C LEU A 62 -11.50 1.52 -13.67
N LYS A 63 -11.21 2.80 -13.97
CA LYS A 63 -12.16 3.69 -14.67
C LYS A 63 -12.53 3.26 -16.10
N LYS A 64 -11.66 2.49 -16.78
CA LYS A 64 -11.94 1.99 -18.14
C LYS A 64 -12.86 0.76 -18.14
N ASN A 65 -12.97 0.11 -16.98
CA ASN A 65 -13.73 -1.12 -16.80
C ASN A 65 -15.10 -0.88 -16.12
N GLU A 66 -15.41 0.38 -15.82
CA GLU A 66 -16.73 0.87 -15.37
C GLU A 66 -17.54 1.37 -16.58
#